data_AF-A0A5C4T9F8-F1
#
_entry.id   AF-A0A5C4T9F8-F1
#
_cell.length_a   1.000
_cell.length_b   1.000
_cell.length_c   1.000
_cell.angle_alpha   90.00
_cell.angle_beta   90.00
_cell.angle_gamma   90.00
#
_symmetry.space_group_name_H-M   'P 1'
#
loop_
_entity.id
_entity.type
_entity.pdbx_description
1 polymer ?
#
loop_
_entity_poly.entity_id
_entity_poly.type
_entity_poly.pdbx_seq_one_letter_code
_entity_poly.pdbx_strand_id
1 'polypeptide(L)'
;MAVLVNGFALTASAASKPPTFVGAMMDGMKLWFPDAQAFVDDNQRTLVPVRFVAEALGAKVGWEAESQSVPIQKDDQRIRLTIGSKVATVNGEDVAFDTQAVMQGGRTFVPLRFVSEILGVAVEWDGKTNTVLLSTKPLDGKTDPWGRLIRTTDLPSNAADYPYILADISNEMYELAYPYHHEERSKVSATVASQTEYSKQNKDIWIERVKTFGSLWLNVDYRTIDDSWAQALFATKMQNSDGELRRIREYVSWVKENHIHIEGYLDPEPSMIFYDGFGSDNIRAHFRLRFVSYDKSERLLYDQWFPNDLSFEKGKWYEGYTDIQMSTNVGGDWGSTLKVSPTASLFSNYMFVKAAEKDE
;
A
#
# COMPACT_ATOMS: atom_id res chain seq x y z
N MET A 1 6.71 45.97 -31.53
CA MET A 1 5.69 44.95 -31.17
C MET A 1 6.27 44.10 -30.08
N ALA A 2 5.74 44.19 -28.86
CA ALA A 2 6.13 43.34 -27.73
C ALA A 2 5.12 42.19 -27.64
N VAL A 3 5.61 40.95 -27.72
CA VAL A 3 4.82 39.75 -27.49
C VAL A 3 4.78 39.53 -25.98
N LEU A 4 3.60 39.74 -25.39
CA LEU A 4 3.31 39.38 -24.00
C LEU A 4 3.25 37.86 -23.89
N VAL A 5 4.25 37.28 -23.22
CA VAL A 5 4.21 35.90 -22.74
C VAL A 5 3.38 35.89 -21.46
N ASN A 6 2.12 35.48 -21.55
CA ASN A 6 1.31 35.20 -20.37
C ASN A 6 1.80 33.88 -19.76
N GLY A 7 2.66 33.98 -18.74
CA GLY A 7 2.98 32.87 -17.86
C GLY A 7 1.76 32.51 -17.02
N PHE A 8 1.14 31.37 -17.30
CA PHE A 8 0.28 30.71 -16.33
C PHE A 8 1.16 30.17 -15.20
N ALA A 9 1.29 30.95 -14.13
CA ALA A 9 1.71 30.42 -12.85
C ALA A 9 0.54 29.56 -12.34
N LEU A 10 0.63 28.24 -12.54
CA LEU A 10 -0.15 27.28 -11.76
C LEU A 10 0.27 27.47 -10.31
N THR A 11 -0.51 28.25 -9.57
CA THR A 11 -0.49 28.17 -8.11
C THR A 11 -0.91 26.75 -7.79
N ALA A 12 0.05 25.89 -7.48
CA ALA A 12 -0.21 24.60 -6.89
C ALA A 12 -0.99 24.88 -5.60
N SER A 13 -2.32 24.74 -5.67
CA SER A 13 -3.14 24.60 -4.47
C SER A 13 -2.46 23.51 -3.65
N ALA A 14 -2.23 23.76 -2.36
CA ALA A 14 -1.64 22.77 -1.47
C ALA A 14 -2.55 21.54 -1.48
N ALA A 15 -2.24 20.60 -2.36
CA ALA A 15 -2.99 19.37 -2.45
C ALA A 15 -2.83 18.67 -1.11
N SER A 16 -3.92 18.13 -0.55
CA SER A 16 -3.79 17.22 0.59
C SER A 16 -2.78 16.15 0.17
N LYS A 17 -1.65 16.06 0.89
CA LYS A 17 -0.66 15.03 0.59
C LYS A 17 -1.39 13.69 0.63
N PRO A 18 -1.19 12.80 -0.37
CA PRO A 18 -1.76 11.48 -0.31
C PRO A 18 -1.31 10.82 1.01
N PRO A 19 -2.17 10.02 1.66
CA PRO A 19 -1.74 9.28 2.84
C PRO A 19 -0.51 8.44 2.49
N THR A 20 0.57 8.67 3.24
CA THR A 20 1.79 7.87 3.11
C THR A 20 1.57 6.56 3.85
N PHE A 21 1.31 5.49 3.11
CA PHE A 21 1.25 4.15 3.69
C PHE A 21 2.65 3.66 4.02
N VAL A 22 2.78 3.11 5.23
CA VAL A 22 4.03 2.57 5.72
C VAL A 22 3.96 1.05 5.74
N GLY A 23 4.89 0.43 5.02
CA GLY A 23 5.08 -1.02 5.12
C GLY A 23 5.74 -1.39 6.44
N ALA A 24 5.51 -2.62 6.90
CA ALA A 24 6.28 -3.20 7.99
C ALA A 24 6.79 -4.59 7.59
N MET A 25 7.97 -4.93 8.06
CA MET A 25 8.61 -6.22 7.85
C MET A 25 9.19 -6.69 9.18
N MET A 26 9.02 -7.96 9.50
CA MET A 26 9.57 -8.60 10.69
C MET A 26 10.37 -9.82 10.27
N ASP A 27 11.64 -9.85 10.66
CA ASP A 27 12.57 -10.94 10.36
C ASP A 27 12.53 -11.35 8.87
N GLY A 28 12.52 -10.37 7.97
CA GLY A 28 12.54 -10.58 6.53
C GLY A 28 11.21 -11.06 5.92
N MET A 29 10.14 -11.10 6.72
CA MET A 29 8.78 -11.38 6.27
C MET A 29 7.92 -10.14 6.39
N LYS A 30 7.14 -9.82 5.36
CA LYS A 30 6.20 -8.70 5.42
C LYS A 30 5.15 -8.92 6.50
N LEU A 31 4.86 -7.85 7.24
CA LEU A 31 3.77 -7.79 8.18
C LEU A 31 2.54 -7.14 7.54
N TRP A 32 1.43 -7.86 7.53
CA TRP A 32 0.15 -7.44 6.95
C TRP A 32 -0.78 -6.85 8.01
N PHE A 33 -1.16 -5.58 7.88
CA PHE A 33 -2.15 -4.99 8.79
C PHE A 33 -3.59 -5.19 8.25
N PRO A 34 -4.37 -6.18 8.74
CA PRO A 34 -5.63 -6.58 8.09
C PRO A 34 -6.76 -5.56 8.26
N ASP A 35 -6.74 -4.81 9.37
CA ASP A 35 -7.89 -4.02 9.80
C ASP A 35 -7.69 -2.50 9.73
N ALA A 36 -6.43 -2.06 9.67
CA ALA A 36 -6.05 -0.66 9.73
C ALA A 36 -4.62 -0.48 9.24
N GLN A 37 -4.41 0.44 8.30
CA GLN A 37 -3.09 0.70 7.75
C GLN A 37 -2.26 1.61 8.65
N ALA A 38 -0.95 1.37 8.69
CA ALA A 38 -0.01 2.27 9.32
C ALA A 38 0.07 3.61 8.55
N PHE A 39 0.25 4.71 9.28
CA PHE A 39 0.36 6.04 8.69
C PHE A 39 1.44 6.88 9.38
N VAL A 40 1.87 7.95 8.72
CA VAL A 40 2.80 8.94 9.30
C VAL A 40 2.00 10.12 9.83
N ASP A 41 2.20 10.48 11.09
CA ASP A 41 1.54 11.63 11.71
C ASP A 41 2.24 12.98 11.39
N ASP A 42 1.66 14.08 11.86
CA ASP A 42 2.20 15.43 11.66
C ASP A 42 3.60 15.61 12.29
N ASN A 43 3.96 14.80 13.30
CA ASN A 43 5.27 14.79 13.94
C ASN A 43 6.29 13.90 13.21
N GLN A 44 5.95 13.39 12.01
CA GLN A 44 6.78 12.47 11.23
C GLN A 44 7.10 11.18 11.99
N ARG A 45 6.10 10.62 12.68
CA ARG A 45 6.16 9.33 13.35
C ARG A 45 5.24 8.33 12.67
N THR A 46 5.78 7.14 12.39
CA THR A 46 4.98 6.01 11.93
C THR A 46 4.14 5.50 13.08
N LEU A 47 2.83 5.68 12.94
CA LEU A 47 1.81 5.15 13.81
C LEU A 47 1.26 3.84 13.23
N VAL A 48 1.19 2.82 14.07
CA VAL A 48 0.73 1.46 13.73
C VAL A 48 -0.36 1.01 14.67
N PRO A 49 -1.29 0.14 14.22
CA PRO A 49 -2.19 -0.56 15.13
C PRO A 49 -1.37 -1.36 16.14
N VAL A 50 -1.42 -0.95 17.41
CA VAL A 50 -0.54 -1.48 18.45
C VAL A 50 -0.68 -2.99 18.64
N ARG A 51 -1.92 -3.50 18.52
CA ARG A 51 -2.23 -4.91 18.70
C ARG A 51 -1.40 -5.77 17.77
N PHE A 52 -1.41 -5.43 16.49
CA PHE A 52 -0.82 -6.24 15.45
C PHE A 52 0.70 -6.35 15.59
N VAL A 53 1.38 -5.24 15.90
CA VAL A 53 2.83 -5.27 16.09
C VAL A 53 3.19 -6.00 17.38
N ALA A 54 2.52 -5.69 18.48
CA ALA A 54 2.82 -6.30 19.76
C ALA A 54 2.56 -7.81 19.73
N GLU A 55 1.47 -8.28 19.11
CA GLU A 55 1.16 -9.70 18.94
C GLU A 55 2.13 -10.40 17.98
N ALA A 56 2.55 -9.75 16.89
CA ALA A 56 3.61 -10.28 16.02
C ALA A 56 4.92 -10.50 16.79
N LEU A 57 5.17 -9.67 17.81
CA LEU A 57 6.30 -9.80 18.73
C LEU A 57 6.04 -10.75 19.91
N GLY A 58 4.91 -11.46 19.93
CA GLY A 58 4.54 -12.42 20.96
C GLY A 58 4.01 -11.80 22.26
N ALA A 59 3.67 -10.51 22.25
CA ALA A 59 3.06 -9.83 23.39
C ALA A 59 1.54 -10.05 23.42
N LYS A 60 0.95 -10.01 24.63
CA LYS A 60 -0.49 -9.95 24.84
C LYS A 60 -0.94 -8.50 24.93
N VAL A 61 -2.06 -8.18 24.30
CA VAL A 61 -2.58 -6.81 24.24
C VAL A 61 -4.02 -6.78 24.77
N GLY A 62 -4.26 -6.00 25.81
CA GLY A 62 -5.58 -5.80 26.40
C GLY A 62 -6.18 -4.44 26.07
N TRP A 63 -7.39 -4.23 26.58
CA TRP A 63 -8.07 -2.93 26.55
C TRP A 63 -8.79 -2.70 27.88
N GLU A 64 -8.57 -1.55 28.48
CA GLU A 64 -9.24 -1.10 29.70
C GLU A 64 -10.07 0.15 29.39
N ALA A 65 -11.38 -0.04 29.28
CA ALA A 65 -12.28 1.02 28.82
C ALA A 65 -12.37 2.22 29.77
N GLU A 66 -12.37 1.97 31.09
CA GLU A 66 -12.51 3.02 32.11
C GLU A 66 -11.36 4.02 32.10
N SER A 67 -10.14 3.50 31.95
CA SER A 67 -8.90 4.28 31.93
C SER A 67 -8.44 4.64 30.51
N GLN A 68 -9.20 4.23 29.48
CA GLN A 68 -8.81 4.30 28.07
C GLN A 68 -7.37 3.84 27.84
N SER A 69 -7.00 2.71 28.47
CA SER A 69 -5.64 2.20 28.49
C SER A 69 -5.48 0.91 27.69
N VAL A 70 -4.33 0.76 27.04
CA VAL A 70 -3.90 -0.45 26.34
C VAL A 70 -2.74 -1.08 27.13
N PRO A 71 -3.00 -2.07 28.00
CA PRO A 71 -1.94 -2.87 28.60
C PRO A 71 -1.33 -3.81 27.54
N ILE A 72 -0.01 -3.86 27.49
CA ILE A 72 0.78 -4.78 26.66
C ILE A 72 1.73 -5.53 27.57
N GLN A 73 1.78 -6.85 27.43
CA GLN A 73 2.63 -7.70 28.24
C GLN A 73 3.40 -8.70 27.38
N LYS A 74 4.72 -8.72 27.53
CA LYS A 74 5.59 -9.74 26.93
C LYS A 74 6.64 -10.12 27.95
N ASP A 75 6.70 -11.41 28.32
CA ASP A 75 7.59 -11.89 29.37
C ASP A 75 7.43 -11.03 30.65
N ASP A 76 8.50 -10.40 31.13
CA ASP A 76 8.48 -9.51 32.29
C ASP A 76 8.16 -8.04 31.97
N GLN A 77 8.16 -7.67 30.68
CA GLN A 77 7.87 -6.31 30.22
C GLN A 77 6.38 -6.01 30.31
N ARG A 78 6.02 -4.91 30.97
CA ARG A 78 4.65 -4.40 31.10
C ARG A 78 4.60 -2.96 30.60
N ILE A 79 3.85 -2.72 29.55
CA ILE A 79 3.62 -1.40 28.99
C ILE A 79 2.15 -1.05 29.19
N ARG A 80 1.85 0.18 29.59
CA ARG A 80 0.50 0.73 29.64
C ARG A 80 0.46 2.04 28.87
N LEU A 81 -0.25 2.02 27.76
CA LEU A 81 -0.46 3.19 26.91
C LEU A 81 -1.83 3.78 27.19
N THR A 82 -1.92 5.10 27.37
CA THR A 82 -3.20 5.80 27.57
C THR A 82 -3.53 6.63 26.34
N ILE A 83 -4.76 6.53 25.84
CA ILE A 83 -5.19 7.31 24.66
C ILE A 83 -5.08 8.81 24.95
N GLY A 84 -4.55 9.57 23.99
CA GLY A 84 -4.29 11.01 24.11
C GLY A 84 -3.06 11.38 24.94
N SER A 85 -2.38 10.39 25.53
CA SER A 85 -1.14 10.61 26.29
C SER A 85 0.09 10.53 25.39
N LYS A 86 1.10 11.33 25.73
CA LYS A 86 2.49 11.23 25.22
C LYS A 86 3.42 10.45 26.16
N VAL A 87 2.84 9.84 27.18
CA VAL A 87 3.54 9.09 28.23
C VAL A 87 2.90 7.72 28.34
N ALA A 88 3.75 6.69 28.36
CA ALA A 88 3.37 5.34 28.73
C ALA A 88 4.00 4.98 30.07
N THR A 89 3.38 4.06 30.81
CA THR A 89 4.03 3.44 31.96
C THR A 89 4.70 2.14 31.51
N VAL A 90 6.01 2.02 31.69
CA VAL A 90 6.82 0.85 31.36
C VAL A 90 7.40 0.29 32.65
N ASN A 91 7.01 -0.92 33.03
CA ASN A 91 7.42 -1.57 34.28
C ASN A 91 7.23 -0.72 35.55
N GLY A 92 6.23 0.17 35.54
CA GLY A 92 5.92 1.07 36.66
C GLY A 92 6.59 2.44 36.57
N GLU A 93 7.43 2.69 35.58
CA GLU A 93 8.08 3.99 35.33
C GLU A 93 7.45 4.71 34.15
N ASP A 94 7.34 6.03 34.23
CA ASP A 94 6.80 6.84 33.14
C ASP A 94 7.86 7.09 32.06
N VAL A 95 7.53 6.73 30.83
CA VAL A 95 8.38 6.92 29.65
C VAL A 95 7.64 7.76 28.62
N ALA A 96 8.21 8.92 28.29
CA ALA A 96 7.66 9.83 27.30
C ALA A 96 8.04 9.43 25.87
N PHE A 97 7.17 9.75 24.92
CA PHE A 97 7.42 9.70 23.49
C PHE A 97 6.92 10.99 22.82
N ASP A 98 7.39 11.29 21.62
CA ASP A 98 7.26 12.61 20.99
C ASP A 98 5.96 12.83 20.19
N THR A 99 5.07 11.84 20.19
CA THR A 99 3.70 11.95 19.69
C THR A 99 2.72 11.35 20.71
N GLN A 100 1.45 11.22 20.36
CA GLN A 100 0.40 10.71 21.23
C GLN A 100 -0.15 9.38 20.74
N ALA A 101 -0.54 8.50 21.67
CA ALA A 101 -1.37 7.35 21.30
C ALA A 101 -2.75 7.86 20.85
N VAL A 102 -3.21 7.45 19.67
CA VAL A 102 -4.50 7.90 19.13
C VAL A 102 -5.45 6.74 18.89
N MET A 103 -6.74 7.02 18.93
CA MET A 103 -7.76 6.07 18.51
C MET A 103 -8.37 6.54 17.19
N GLN A 104 -8.29 5.69 16.16
CA GLN A 104 -8.87 5.96 14.85
C GLN A 104 -9.54 4.68 14.33
N GLY A 105 -10.76 4.77 13.83
CA GLY A 105 -11.50 3.60 13.32
C GLY A 105 -11.69 2.48 14.35
N GLY A 106 -11.73 2.79 15.65
CA GLY A 106 -11.81 1.78 16.72
C GLY A 106 -10.52 0.96 16.90
N ARG A 107 -9.37 1.48 16.45
CA ARG A 107 -8.04 0.90 16.66
C ARG A 107 -7.15 1.90 17.36
N THR A 108 -6.30 1.41 18.25
CA THR A 108 -5.29 2.23 18.93
C THR A 108 -4.01 2.23 18.12
N PHE A 109 -3.55 3.43 17.79
CA PHE A 109 -2.34 3.70 17.04
C PHE A 109 -1.28 4.31 17.92
N VAL A 110 -0.07 3.79 17.80
CA VAL A 110 1.06 4.14 18.68
C VAL A 110 2.34 4.23 17.85
N PRO A 111 3.37 4.94 18.34
CA PRO A 111 4.64 4.98 17.63
C PRO A 111 5.23 3.58 17.58
N LEU A 112 5.42 3.06 16.36
CA LEU A 112 5.91 1.70 16.15
C LEU A 112 7.24 1.49 16.88
N ARG A 113 8.18 2.41 16.69
CA ARG A 113 9.52 2.34 17.27
C ARG A 113 9.48 2.26 18.80
N PHE A 114 8.64 3.07 19.44
CA PHE A 114 8.52 3.10 20.90
C PHE A 114 8.13 1.72 21.45
N VAL A 115 7.08 1.12 20.90
CA VAL A 115 6.61 -0.18 21.37
C VAL A 115 7.60 -1.29 21.04
N SER A 116 8.14 -1.31 19.82
CA SER A 116 9.08 -2.34 19.39
C SER A 116 10.39 -2.32 20.18
N GLU A 117 10.98 -1.15 20.44
CA GLU A 117 12.24 -1.03 21.20
C GLU A 117 12.07 -1.49 22.65
N ILE A 118 10.97 -1.14 23.31
CA ILE A 118 10.69 -1.62 24.69
C ILE A 118 10.51 -3.14 24.72
N LEU A 119 9.93 -3.72 23.68
CA LEU A 119 9.77 -5.16 23.53
C LEU A 119 11.07 -5.88 23.12
N GLY A 120 12.19 -5.14 23.02
CA GLY A 120 13.53 -5.69 22.77
C GLY A 120 13.85 -5.93 21.30
N VAL A 121 13.19 -5.20 20.39
CA VAL A 121 13.29 -5.41 18.94
C VAL A 121 14.01 -4.25 18.31
N ALA A 122 14.98 -4.55 17.44
CA ALA A 122 15.67 -3.52 16.66
C ALA A 122 14.75 -3.00 15.55
N VAL A 123 14.73 -1.67 15.37
CA VAL A 123 13.85 -0.99 14.42
C VAL A 123 14.67 -0.13 13.46
N GLU A 124 14.57 -0.43 12.18
CA GLU A 124 15.20 0.36 11.10
C GLU A 124 14.14 0.92 10.16
N TRP A 125 14.48 2.02 9.48
CA TRP A 125 13.60 2.67 8.51
C TRP A 125 14.23 2.66 7.12
N ASP A 126 13.56 2.04 6.16
CA ASP A 126 13.87 2.19 4.74
C ASP A 126 13.03 3.32 4.14
N GLY A 127 13.62 4.50 4.08
CA GLY A 127 12.98 5.69 3.51
C GLY A 127 12.76 5.66 2.00
N LYS A 128 13.35 4.70 1.26
CA LYS A 128 13.09 4.56 -0.19
C LYS A 128 11.79 3.83 -0.46
N THR A 129 11.45 2.86 0.38
CA THR A 129 10.24 2.05 0.23
C THR A 129 9.14 2.40 1.22
N ASN A 130 9.40 3.35 2.12
CA ASN A 130 8.59 3.71 3.27
C ASN A 130 8.24 2.47 4.10
N THR A 131 9.26 1.69 4.47
CA THR A 131 9.10 0.41 5.17
C THR A 131 9.84 0.44 6.50
N VAL A 132 9.19 -0.02 7.57
CA VAL A 132 9.83 -0.26 8.85
C VAL A 132 10.29 -1.71 8.92
N LEU A 133 11.56 -1.91 9.27
CA LEU A 133 12.18 -3.22 9.42
C LEU A 133 12.31 -3.52 10.93
N LEU A 134 11.71 -4.61 11.36
CA LEU A 134 11.75 -5.14 12.72
C LEU A 134 12.62 -6.38 12.73
N SER A 135 13.64 -6.40 13.58
CA SER A 135 14.58 -7.51 13.68
C SER A 135 14.60 -8.04 15.12
N THR A 136 14.08 -9.24 15.31
CA THR A 136 14.13 -9.97 16.59
C THR A 136 15.38 -10.85 16.68
N LYS A 137 15.94 -11.19 15.52
CA LYS A 137 17.12 -12.04 15.36
C LYS A 137 17.85 -11.72 14.04
N PRO A 138 19.12 -12.12 13.90
CA PRO A 138 19.77 -12.12 12.58
C PRO A 138 18.98 -12.99 11.60
N LEU A 139 18.88 -12.54 10.35
CA LEU A 139 18.28 -13.33 9.28
C LEU A 139 19.20 -14.51 8.94
N ASP A 140 18.62 -15.71 8.87
CA ASP A 140 19.30 -16.91 8.40
C ASP A 140 18.71 -17.30 7.04
N GLY A 141 19.40 -16.92 5.95
CA GLY A 141 18.94 -17.21 4.59
C GLY A 141 19.39 -16.18 3.56
N LYS A 142 19.12 -16.49 2.29
CA LYS A 142 19.29 -15.52 1.20
C LYS A 142 18.14 -14.52 1.26
N THR A 143 18.47 -13.26 1.01
CA THR A 143 17.49 -12.18 0.93
C THR A 143 17.46 -11.56 -0.46
N ASP A 144 16.33 -10.95 -0.77
CA ASP A 144 16.19 -10.09 -1.94
C ASP A 144 16.90 -8.73 -1.72
N PRO A 145 16.95 -7.85 -2.73
CA PRO A 145 17.57 -6.52 -2.59
C PRO A 145 16.92 -5.60 -1.54
N TRP A 146 15.78 -5.97 -0.96
CA TRP A 146 15.05 -5.25 0.08
C TRP A 146 15.09 -5.96 1.43
N GLY A 147 15.88 -7.02 1.58
CA GLY A 147 16.06 -7.73 2.85
C GLY A 147 14.97 -8.77 3.15
N ARG A 148 14.11 -9.11 2.19
CA ARG A 148 13.07 -10.13 2.36
C ARG A 148 13.64 -11.52 2.16
N LEU A 149 13.17 -12.48 2.95
CA LEU A 149 13.63 -13.87 2.86
C LEU A 149 13.18 -14.52 1.54
N ILE A 150 14.14 -15.15 0.85
CA ILE A 150 13.91 -15.97 -0.32
C ILE A 150 13.76 -17.43 0.13
N ARG A 151 12.69 -18.10 -0.29
CA ARG A 151 12.51 -19.54 -0.08
C ARG A 151 13.04 -20.35 -1.25
N THR A 152 13.52 -21.56 -0.94
CA THR A 152 14.06 -22.52 -1.92
C THR A 152 13.27 -23.83 -1.97
N THR A 153 12.25 -23.95 -1.12
CA THR A 153 11.32 -25.08 -1.03
C THR A 153 9.89 -24.56 -1.20
N ASP A 154 8.94 -25.47 -1.46
CA ASP A 154 7.54 -25.12 -1.72
C ASP A 154 7.40 -24.06 -2.83
N LEU A 155 8.16 -24.25 -3.92
CA LEU A 155 8.23 -23.31 -5.03
C LEU A 155 6.98 -23.44 -5.91
N PRO A 156 6.51 -22.33 -6.52
CA PRO A 156 5.43 -22.38 -7.49
C PRO A 156 5.89 -23.15 -8.72
N SER A 157 4.94 -23.74 -9.43
CA SER A 157 5.18 -24.52 -10.65
C SER A 157 5.91 -23.74 -11.74
N ASN A 158 5.72 -22.42 -11.78
CA ASN A 158 6.36 -21.49 -12.71
C ASN A 158 7.49 -20.67 -12.08
N ALA A 159 8.18 -21.18 -11.06
CA ALA A 159 9.24 -20.44 -10.35
C ALA A 159 10.34 -19.87 -11.27
N ALA A 160 10.62 -20.50 -12.42
CA ALA A 160 11.60 -20.03 -13.40
C ALA A 160 11.23 -18.68 -14.04
N ASP A 161 9.96 -18.26 -13.97
CA ASP A 161 9.48 -16.99 -14.50
C ASP A 161 9.88 -15.80 -13.62
N TYR A 162 10.42 -16.05 -12.43
CA TYR A 162 10.72 -15.04 -11.41
C TYR A 162 12.21 -15.01 -11.05
N PRO A 163 12.76 -13.83 -10.70
CA PRO A 163 14.17 -13.73 -10.30
C PRO A 163 14.46 -14.47 -8.98
N TYR A 164 13.46 -14.58 -8.11
CA TYR A 164 13.48 -15.29 -6.83
C TYR A 164 12.05 -15.48 -6.33
N ILE A 165 11.87 -16.40 -5.38
CA ILE A 165 10.58 -16.70 -4.73
C ILE A 165 10.65 -16.32 -3.27
N LEU A 166 9.75 -15.44 -2.84
CA LEU A 166 9.74 -14.89 -1.49
C LEU A 166 9.03 -15.82 -0.52
N ALA A 167 9.49 -15.83 0.73
CA ALA A 167 8.95 -16.68 1.78
C ALA A 167 7.56 -16.24 2.29
N ASP A 168 7.23 -14.96 2.10
CA ASP A 168 6.02 -14.31 2.58
C ASP A 168 4.95 -14.10 1.49
N ILE A 169 5.17 -14.66 0.30
CA ILE A 169 4.21 -14.64 -0.82
C ILE A 169 3.78 -16.06 -1.17
N SER A 170 2.47 -16.26 -1.27
CA SER A 170 1.86 -17.55 -1.61
C SER A 170 2.16 -17.98 -3.05
N ASN A 171 2.15 -19.29 -3.32
CA ASN A 171 2.25 -19.81 -4.69
C ASN A 171 1.09 -19.32 -5.57
N GLU A 172 -0.09 -19.09 -4.99
CA GLU A 172 -1.26 -18.59 -5.71
C GLU A 172 -0.94 -17.30 -6.50
N MET A 173 -0.23 -16.33 -5.90
CA MET A 173 0.12 -15.08 -6.58
C MET A 173 1.12 -15.29 -7.74
N TYR A 174 2.09 -16.20 -7.55
CA TYR A 174 3.08 -16.54 -8.58
C TYR A 174 2.45 -17.29 -9.75
N GLU A 175 1.49 -18.16 -9.49
CA GLU A 175 0.89 -19.06 -10.48
C GLU A 175 -0.27 -18.42 -11.27
N LEU A 176 -0.65 -17.19 -10.96
CA LEU A 176 -1.60 -16.43 -11.78
C LEU A 176 -1.04 -16.22 -13.20
N ALA A 177 -1.90 -16.50 -14.18
CA ALA A 177 -1.58 -16.30 -15.58
C ALA A 177 -1.19 -14.84 -15.88
N TYR A 178 -0.30 -14.64 -16.86
CA TYR A 178 0.01 -13.31 -17.37
C TYR A 178 -1.13 -12.83 -18.28
N PRO A 179 -1.80 -11.71 -17.93
CA PRO A 179 -2.84 -11.15 -18.79
C PRO A 179 -2.21 -10.51 -20.03
N TYR A 180 -2.95 -10.48 -21.15
CA TYR A 180 -2.58 -9.79 -22.38
C TYR A 180 -1.14 -10.06 -22.85
N HIS A 181 -0.84 -11.32 -23.16
CA HIS A 181 0.49 -11.77 -23.57
C HIS A 181 0.66 -11.78 -25.10
N HIS A 182 1.70 -11.12 -25.60
CA HIS A 182 2.20 -11.30 -26.96
C HIS A 182 3.20 -12.47 -27.03
N GLU A 183 2.97 -13.44 -27.92
CA GLU A 183 3.75 -14.69 -28.02
C GLU A 183 5.27 -14.48 -28.10
N GLU A 184 5.73 -13.55 -28.94
CA GLU A 184 7.17 -13.36 -29.19
C GLU A 184 7.84 -12.24 -28.39
N ARG A 185 7.05 -11.29 -27.85
CA ARG A 185 7.56 -10.01 -27.32
C ARG A 185 7.42 -9.87 -25.82
N SER A 186 6.52 -10.63 -25.21
CA SER A 186 6.36 -10.60 -23.75
C SER A 186 7.62 -11.11 -23.08
N LYS A 187 7.88 -10.59 -21.87
CA LYS A 187 9.02 -11.03 -21.06
C LYS A 187 8.56 -11.23 -19.63
N VAL A 188 8.80 -12.43 -19.11
CA VAL A 188 8.57 -12.77 -17.71
C VAL A 188 9.53 -12.02 -16.78
N SER A 189 9.22 -12.03 -15.49
CA SER A 189 9.92 -11.26 -14.47
C SER A 189 11.42 -11.57 -14.38
N ALA A 190 11.81 -12.84 -14.49
CA ALA A 190 13.21 -13.26 -14.52
C ALA A 190 13.99 -12.65 -15.69
N THR A 191 13.35 -12.50 -16.85
CA THR A 191 13.99 -11.94 -18.05
C THR A 191 14.16 -10.43 -17.94
N VAL A 192 13.14 -9.70 -17.48
CA VAL A 192 13.24 -8.25 -17.34
C VAL A 192 14.13 -7.81 -16.18
N ALA A 193 14.20 -8.59 -15.09
CA ALA A 193 14.99 -8.22 -13.91
C ALA A 193 16.50 -8.05 -14.17
N SER A 194 17.02 -8.61 -15.27
CA SER A 194 18.42 -8.47 -15.68
C SER A 194 18.71 -7.26 -16.57
N GLN A 195 17.68 -6.56 -17.05
CA GLN A 195 17.83 -5.39 -17.93
C GLN A 195 18.15 -4.12 -17.11
N THR A 196 18.92 -3.22 -17.70
CA THR A 196 19.44 -2.01 -17.03
C THR A 196 18.33 -1.09 -16.51
N GLU A 197 17.24 -0.99 -17.27
CA GLU A 197 16.08 -0.16 -16.94
C GLU A 197 15.35 -0.66 -15.69
N TYR A 198 15.47 -1.96 -15.35
CA TYR A 198 14.84 -2.62 -14.21
C TYR A 198 15.76 -2.67 -12.98
N SER A 199 16.66 -1.68 -12.87
CA SER A 199 17.51 -1.49 -11.70
C SER A 199 16.68 -1.36 -10.41
N LYS A 200 17.29 -1.68 -9.26
CA LYS A 200 16.64 -1.50 -7.95
C LYS A 200 16.12 -0.06 -7.77
N GLN A 201 16.91 0.93 -8.19
CA GLN A 201 16.54 2.35 -8.07
C GLN A 201 15.26 2.67 -8.85
N ASN A 202 15.12 2.17 -10.08
CA ASN A 202 13.92 2.41 -10.87
C ASN A 202 12.72 1.64 -10.29
N LYS A 203 12.93 0.39 -9.85
CA LYS A 203 11.89 -0.37 -9.15
C LYS A 203 11.40 0.35 -7.89
N ASP A 204 12.29 0.90 -7.06
CA ASP A 204 11.92 1.69 -5.88
C ASP A 204 10.97 2.84 -6.27
N ILE A 205 11.28 3.57 -7.34
CA ILE A 205 10.43 4.66 -7.88
C ILE A 205 9.06 4.14 -8.34
N TRP A 206 9.02 3.03 -9.07
CA TRP A 206 7.77 2.50 -9.61
C TRP A 206 6.84 2.00 -8.51
N ILE A 207 7.40 1.28 -7.54
CA ILE A 207 6.69 0.76 -6.38
C ILE A 207 6.10 1.91 -5.56
N GLU A 208 6.86 2.99 -5.33
CA GLU A 208 6.34 4.19 -4.66
C GLU A 208 5.18 4.83 -5.43
N ARG A 209 5.28 4.92 -6.76
CA ARG A 209 4.21 5.47 -7.62
C ARG A 209 2.94 4.62 -7.55
N VAL A 210 3.07 3.29 -7.63
CA VAL A 210 1.92 2.39 -7.56
C VAL A 210 1.29 2.40 -6.15
N LYS A 211 2.10 2.43 -5.09
CA LYS A 211 1.59 2.60 -3.71
C LYS A 211 0.85 3.92 -3.55
N THR A 212 1.37 5.02 -4.08
CA THR A 212 0.72 6.34 -4.03
C THR A 212 -0.58 6.37 -4.84
N PHE A 213 -0.60 5.74 -6.01
CA PHE A 213 -1.82 5.60 -6.80
C PHE A 213 -2.87 4.78 -6.04
N GLY A 214 -2.50 3.59 -5.57
CA GLY A 214 -3.39 2.73 -4.79
C GLY A 214 -3.87 3.40 -3.51
N SER A 215 -3.06 4.26 -2.89
CA SER A 215 -3.43 4.94 -1.66
C SER A 215 -4.59 5.92 -1.85
N LEU A 216 -4.57 6.67 -2.94
CA LEU A 216 -5.65 7.56 -3.33
C LEU A 216 -6.84 6.80 -3.89
N TRP A 217 -6.57 5.79 -4.73
CA TRP A 217 -7.58 5.10 -5.51
C TRP A 217 -8.47 4.19 -4.68
N LEU A 218 -7.89 3.52 -3.67
CA LEU A 218 -8.59 2.56 -2.81
C LEU A 218 -8.99 3.14 -1.45
N ASN A 219 -8.74 4.43 -1.19
CA ASN A 219 -9.20 5.13 0.01
C ASN A 219 -9.91 6.42 -0.38
N VAL A 220 -11.23 6.40 -0.23
CA VAL A 220 -12.12 7.48 -0.66
C VAL A 220 -13.17 7.67 0.42
N ASP A 221 -13.37 8.89 0.90
CA ASP A 221 -14.43 9.19 1.87
C ASP A 221 -15.23 10.40 1.39
N TYR A 222 -16.53 10.20 1.14
CA TYR A 222 -17.44 11.24 0.66
C TYR A 222 -17.45 12.52 1.51
N ARG A 223 -17.08 12.42 2.79
CA ARG A 223 -17.04 13.55 3.73
C ARG A 223 -15.83 14.45 3.51
N THR A 224 -14.73 13.90 3.00
CA THR A 224 -13.43 14.58 2.94
C THR A 224 -12.87 14.72 1.52
N ILE A 225 -13.33 13.92 0.57
CA ILE A 225 -12.88 13.98 -0.83
C ILE A 225 -13.17 15.35 -1.46
N ASP A 226 -12.23 15.88 -2.23
CA ASP A 226 -12.35 17.16 -2.91
C ASP A 226 -11.53 17.23 -4.21
N ASP A 227 -11.37 18.42 -4.78
CA ASP A 227 -10.58 18.61 -6.01
C ASP A 227 -9.10 18.29 -5.82
N SER A 228 -8.58 18.41 -4.59
CA SER A 228 -7.18 18.12 -4.32
C SER A 228 -6.89 16.62 -4.44
N TRP A 229 -7.83 15.76 -4.04
CA TRP A 229 -7.77 14.33 -4.33
C TRP A 229 -7.76 14.06 -5.84
N ALA A 230 -8.61 14.76 -6.61
CA ALA A 230 -8.67 14.59 -8.06
C ALA A 230 -7.35 14.96 -8.75
N GLN A 231 -6.75 16.09 -8.35
CA GLN A 231 -5.45 16.53 -8.85
C GLN A 231 -4.33 15.55 -8.46
N ALA A 232 -4.35 15.05 -7.22
CA ALA A 232 -3.38 14.08 -6.73
C ALA A 232 -3.46 12.76 -7.51
N LEU A 233 -4.66 12.19 -7.69
CA LEU A 233 -4.85 10.96 -8.45
C LEU A 233 -4.40 11.16 -9.90
N PHE A 234 -4.81 12.26 -10.53
CA PHE A 234 -4.38 12.62 -11.88
C PHE A 234 -2.86 12.66 -12.00
N ALA A 235 -2.15 13.30 -11.06
CA ALA A 235 -0.68 13.41 -11.11
C ALA A 235 0.06 12.07 -11.10
N THR A 236 -0.56 10.99 -10.59
CA THR A 236 0.02 9.64 -10.59
C THR A 236 -0.02 8.95 -11.96
N LYS A 237 -0.91 9.36 -12.86
CA LYS A 237 -1.14 8.72 -14.16
C LYS A 237 -0.25 9.27 -15.28
N MET A 238 0.04 8.44 -16.28
CA MET A 238 0.75 8.79 -17.52
C MET A 238 -0.21 9.43 -18.55
N GLN A 239 0.27 10.24 -19.49
CA GLN A 239 -0.53 10.77 -20.62
C GLN A 239 -1.86 11.45 -20.24
N ASN A 240 -1.78 12.23 -19.17
CA ASN A 240 -2.84 13.03 -18.60
C ASN A 240 -3.42 14.08 -19.56
N SER A 241 -4.75 14.16 -19.65
CA SER A 241 -5.48 15.20 -20.41
C SER A 241 -6.49 15.94 -19.54
N ASP A 242 -6.89 17.15 -19.94
CA ASP A 242 -7.96 17.89 -19.26
C ASP A 242 -9.30 17.12 -19.25
N GLY A 243 -9.50 16.21 -20.22
CA GLY A 243 -10.65 15.32 -20.26
C GLY A 243 -10.60 14.22 -19.19
N GLU A 244 -9.41 13.74 -18.84
CA GLU A 244 -9.22 12.76 -17.77
C GLU A 244 -9.43 13.41 -16.40
N LEU A 245 -8.81 14.57 -16.15
CA LEU A 245 -9.01 15.31 -14.90
C LEU A 245 -10.48 15.67 -14.67
N ARG A 246 -11.21 16.02 -15.75
CA ARG A 246 -12.66 16.26 -15.69
C ARG A 246 -13.43 15.01 -15.24
N ARG A 247 -13.12 13.83 -15.80
CA ARG A 247 -13.75 12.57 -15.40
C ARG A 247 -13.44 12.20 -13.95
N ILE A 248 -12.23 12.46 -13.47
CA ILE A 248 -11.87 12.26 -12.06
C ILE A 248 -12.70 13.20 -11.16
N ARG A 249 -12.91 14.47 -11.55
CA ARG A 249 -13.77 15.43 -10.82
C ARG A 249 -15.25 15.04 -10.82
N GLU A 250 -15.73 14.48 -11.92
CA GLU A 250 -17.09 13.91 -11.98
C GLU A 250 -17.22 12.75 -11.00
N TYR A 251 -16.19 11.91 -10.88
CA TYR A 251 -16.16 10.85 -9.86
C TYR A 251 -16.13 11.40 -8.43
N VAL A 252 -15.39 12.48 -8.14
CA VAL A 252 -15.47 13.15 -6.82
C VAL A 252 -16.90 13.58 -6.49
N SER A 253 -17.63 14.11 -7.49
CA SER A 253 -19.04 14.49 -7.31
C SER A 253 -19.93 13.27 -7.08
N TRP A 254 -19.71 12.19 -7.84
CA TRP A 254 -20.41 10.92 -7.70
C TRP A 254 -20.24 10.29 -6.30
N VAL A 255 -19.01 10.31 -5.79
CA VAL A 255 -18.69 9.82 -4.44
C VAL A 255 -19.48 10.58 -3.38
N LYS A 256 -19.58 11.91 -3.49
CA LYS A 256 -20.36 12.76 -2.58
C LYS A 256 -21.86 12.47 -2.67
N GLU A 257 -22.40 12.39 -3.88
CA GLU A 257 -23.81 12.17 -4.12
C GLU A 257 -24.29 10.81 -3.60
N ASN A 258 -23.44 9.78 -3.69
CA ASN A 258 -23.79 8.40 -3.33
C ASN A 258 -23.15 7.93 -2.02
N HIS A 259 -22.65 8.85 -1.18
CA HIS A 259 -22.07 8.56 0.13
C HIS A 259 -21.03 7.42 0.12
N ILE A 260 -20.17 7.40 -0.90
CA ILE A 260 -19.18 6.34 -1.10
C ILE A 260 -18.04 6.53 -0.08
N HIS A 261 -17.79 5.48 0.70
CA HIS A 261 -16.64 5.37 1.59
C HIS A 261 -15.95 4.03 1.35
N ILE A 262 -14.67 4.08 1.01
CA ILE A 262 -13.82 2.95 0.66
C ILE A 262 -12.56 3.04 1.52
N GLU A 263 -12.15 1.90 2.03
CA GLU A 263 -10.88 1.74 2.71
C GLU A 263 -10.15 0.57 2.08
N GLY A 264 -8.85 0.71 1.83
CA GLY A 264 -8.10 -0.33 1.18
C GLY A 264 -6.63 -0.01 0.99
N TYR A 265 -5.91 -0.94 0.39
CA TYR A 265 -4.51 -0.78 0.06
C TYR A 265 -4.16 -1.59 -1.19
N LEU A 266 -3.04 -1.21 -1.79
CA LEU A 266 -2.45 -1.86 -2.94
C LEU A 266 -0.97 -2.04 -2.66
N ASP A 267 -0.51 -3.28 -2.75
CA ASP A 267 0.83 -3.67 -2.41
C ASP A 267 1.54 -4.31 -3.60
N PRO A 268 2.29 -3.51 -4.39
CA PRO A 268 2.99 -3.98 -5.57
C PRO A 268 4.28 -4.73 -5.23
N GLU A 269 4.60 -5.75 -6.04
CA GLU A 269 5.72 -6.67 -5.82
C GLU A 269 6.86 -6.45 -6.84
N PRO A 270 8.05 -5.97 -6.41
CA PRO A 270 9.18 -5.70 -7.30
C PRO A 270 9.74 -6.93 -8.04
N SER A 271 9.52 -8.14 -7.51
CA SER A 271 9.92 -9.40 -8.16
C SER A 271 8.94 -9.90 -9.22
N MET A 272 7.74 -9.30 -9.29
CA MET A 272 6.67 -9.66 -10.22
C MET A 272 6.38 -8.53 -11.20
N ILE A 273 7.44 -8.01 -11.80
CA ILE A 273 7.37 -7.02 -12.88
C ILE A 273 7.59 -7.75 -14.19
N PHE A 274 6.66 -7.65 -15.13
CA PHE A 274 6.76 -8.30 -16.44
C PHE A 274 6.36 -7.34 -17.56
N TYR A 275 6.84 -7.62 -18.77
CA TYR A 275 6.54 -6.83 -19.96
C TYR A 275 5.53 -7.57 -20.84
N ASP A 276 4.43 -6.91 -21.21
CA ASP A 276 3.30 -7.52 -21.94
C ASP A 276 3.56 -7.73 -23.44
N GLY A 277 4.66 -7.20 -23.96
CA GLY A 277 4.96 -7.25 -25.40
C GLY A 277 4.21 -6.22 -26.24
N PHE A 278 3.27 -5.47 -25.66
CA PHE A 278 2.47 -4.42 -26.31
C PHE A 278 2.92 -3.00 -25.98
N GLY A 279 3.93 -2.86 -25.12
CA GLY A 279 4.54 -1.57 -24.78
C GLY A 279 4.30 -1.14 -23.33
N SER A 280 3.82 -2.05 -22.47
CA SER A 280 3.64 -1.75 -21.05
C SER A 280 4.34 -2.74 -20.15
N ASP A 281 4.91 -2.19 -19.08
CA ASP A 281 5.33 -2.95 -17.92
C ASP A 281 4.15 -3.14 -16.99
N ASN A 282 4.05 -4.29 -16.36
CA ASN A 282 2.99 -4.61 -15.42
C ASN A 282 3.63 -5.00 -14.10
N ILE A 283 3.09 -4.45 -13.02
CA ILE A 283 3.54 -4.76 -11.66
C ILE A 283 2.40 -5.49 -10.96
N ARG A 284 2.61 -6.77 -10.66
CA ARG A 284 1.64 -7.53 -9.89
C ARG A 284 1.58 -7.00 -8.47
N ALA A 285 0.36 -6.87 -7.95
CA ALA A 285 0.09 -6.33 -6.64
C ALA A 285 -0.97 -7.17 -5.94
N HIS A 286 -0.81 -7.36 -4.63
CA HIS A 286 -1.93 -7.77 -3.78
C HIS A 286 -2.74 -6.53 -3.42
N PHE A 287 -4.06 -6.68 -3.37
CA PHE A 287 -4.94 -5.63 -2.91
C PHE A 287 -5.89 -6.17 -1.87
N ARG A 288 -6.33 -5.28 -0.99
CA ARG A 288 -7.47 -5.53 -0.12
C ARG A 288 -8.25 -4.24 0.04
N LEU A 289 -9.57 -4.34 -0.02
CA LEU A 289 -10.47 -3.19 0.10
C LEU A 289 -11.80 -3.59 0.73
N ARG A 290 -12.49 -2.62 1.31
CA ARG A 290 -13.89 -2.75 1.72
C ARG A 290 -14.65 -1.49 1.34
N PHE A 291 -15.91 -1.68 0.99
CA PHE A 291 -16.84 -0.59 0.77
C PHE A 291 -17.60 -0.34 2.06
N VAL A 292 -17.20 0.68 2.83
CA VAL A 292 -17.79 0.99 4.15
C VAL A 292 -19.22 1.50 4.00
N SER A 293 -19.45 2.41 3.04
CA SER A 293 -20.79 2.93 2.72
C SER A 293 -20.89 3.25 1.23
N TYR A 294 -22.12 3.20 0.71
CA TYR A 294 -22.51 3.66 -0.62
C TYR A 294 -24.05 3.61 -0.72
N ASP A 295 -24.65 4.44 -1.57
CA ASP A 295 -26.09 4.39 -1.87
C ASP A 295 -26.39 3.50 -3.08
N LYS A 296 -25.53 3.57 -4.10
CA LYS A 296 -25.58 2.75 -5.31
C LYS A 296 -24.35 1.87 -5.41
N SER A 297 -24.52 0.62 -5.84
CA SER A 297 -23.43 -0.36 -5.97
C SER A 297 -22.65 -0.27 -7.30
N GLU A 298 -22.99 0.68 -8.17
CA GLU A 298 -22.31 0.91 -9.44
C GLU A 298 -21.20 1.94 -9.27
N ARG A 299 -20.12 1.81 -10.06
CA ARG A 299 -19.01 2.78 -10.13
C ARG A 299 -18.47 3.13 -8.74
N LEU A 300 -18.30 2.12 -7.88
CA LEU A 300 -17.79 2.32 -6.52
C LEU A 300 -16.31 2.72 -6.51
N LEU A 301 -15.56 2.43 -7.58
CA LEU A 301 -14.17 2.85 -7.78
C LEU A 301 -14.05 3.66 -9.07
N TYR A 302 -13.07 4.58 -9.11
CA TYR A 302 -12.67 5.23 -10.36
C TYR A 302 -11.91 4.23 -11.24
N ASP A 303 -12.64 3.32 -11.88
CA ASP A 303 -12.12 2.24 -12.69
C ASP A 303 -12.99 2.07 -13.94
N GLN A 304 -12.37 2.12 -15.11
CA GLN A 304 -13.07 2.02 -16.39
C GLN A 304 -13.72 0.64 -16.61
N TRP A 305 -13.20 -0.41 -15.98
CA TRP A 305 -13.74 -1.77 -16.05
C TRP A 305 -14.45 -2.17 -14.76
N PHE A 306 -14.88 -1.20 -13.94
CA PHE A 306 -15.67 -1.52 -12.76
C PHE A 306 -16.91 -2.34 -13.17
N PRO A 307 -17.11 -3.54 -12.58
CA PRO A 307 -18.20 -4.43 -12.94
C PRO A 307 -19.55 -3.84 -12.49
N ASN A 308 -20.51 -3.75 -13.40
CA ASN A 308 -21.85 -3.26 -13.07
C ASN A 308 -22.77 -4.35 -12.48
N ASP A 309 -22.38 -5.61 -12.63
CA ASP A 309 -23.13 -6.81 -12.23
C ASP A 309 -22.62 -7.46 -10.94
N LEU A 310 -21.43 -7.08 -10.47
CA LEU A 310 -20.90 -7.54 -9.19
C LEU A 310 -21.47 -6.71 -8.03
N SER A 311 -21.95 -7.41 -7.00
CA SER A 311 -22.44 -6.81 -5.76
C SER A 311 -21.43 -6.96 -4.63
N PHE A 312 -21.24 -5.90 -3.86
CA PHE A 312 -20.31 -5.88 -2.73
C PHE A 312 -21.05 -5.60 -1.42
N GLU A 313 -20.89 -6.44 -0.43
CA GLU A 313 -21.46 -6.24 0.90
C GLU A 313 -20.75 -5.09 1.62
N LYS A 314 -21.53 -4.20 2.26
CA LYS A 314 -20.97 -3.08 3.01
C LYS A 314 -20.16 -3.57 4.20
N GLY A 315 -18.98 -3.00 4.39
CA GLY A 315 -18.06 -3.29 5.49
C GLY A 315 -17.30 -4.62 5.36
N LYS A 316 -17.60 -5.43 4.34
CA LYS A 316 -16.92 -6.71 4.10
C LYS A 316 -15.59 -6.47 3.39
N TRP A 317 -14.54 -7.13 3.88
CA TRP A 317 -13.22 -7.10 3.24
C TRP A 317 -13.18 -8.03 2.04
N TYR A 318 -12.62 -7.51 0.96
CA TYR A 318 -12.36 -8.18 -0.29
C TYR A 318 -10.88 -8.09 -0.59
N GLU A 319 -10.29 -9.20 -1.03
CA GLU A 319 -8.88 -9.24 -1.40
C GLU A 319 -8.63 -10.06 -2.65
N GLY A 320 -7.48 -9.81 -3.26
CA GLY A 320 -7.08 -10.46 -4.49
C GLY A 320 -5.75 -9.96 -4.99
N TYR A 321 -5.48 -10.27 -6.25
CA TYR A 321 -4.26 -9.85 -6.93
C TYR A 321 -4.64 -9.14 -8.24
N THR A 322 -3.85 -8.15 -8.60
CA THR A 322 -4.05 -7.38 -9.83
C THR A 322 -2.72 -7.03 -10.47
N ASP A 323 -2.72 -6.79 -11.77
CA ASP A 323 -1.53 -6.37 -12.51
C ASP A 323 -1.68 -4.90 -12.89
N ILE A 324 -0.92 -4.03 -12.23
CA ILE A 324 -0.97 -2.59 -12.47
C ILE A 324 -0.10 -2.25 -13.65
N GLN A 325 -0.75 -1.88 -14.76
CA GLN A 325 -0.07 -1.46 -15.97
C GLN A 325 0.63 -0.11 -15.76
N MET A 326 1.89 -0.04 -16.16
CA MET A 326 2.78 1.09 -16.14
C MET A 326 3.18 1.45 -17.57
N SER A 327 3.24 2.74 -17.88
CA SER A 327 3.61 3.23 -19.20
C SER A 327 4.48 4.47 -19.14
N THR A 328 5.15 4.76 -20.25
CA THR A 328 5.93 5.98 -20.45
C THR A 328 5.87 6.44 -21.90
N ASN A 329 6.01 7.76 -22.10
CA ASN A 329 6.17 8.39 -23.41
C ASN A 329 7.60 8.85 -23.67
N VAL A 330 8.54 8.49 -22.81
CA VAL A 330 9.96 8.80 -22.93
C VAL A 330 10.66 7.63 -23.61
N GLY A 331 11.40 7.89 -24.70
CA GLY A 331 12.30 6.91 -25.31
C GLY A 331 13.70 6.95 -24.68
N GLY A 332 14.50 5.89 -24.87
CA GLY A 332 15.87 5.83 -24.33
C GLY A 332 15.91 5.36 -22.88
N ASP A 333 16.54 6.12 -21.98
CA ASP A 333 16.57 5.82 -20.54
C ASP A 333 15.23 6.15 -19.88
N TRP A 334 14.25 5.29 -20.14
CA TRP A 334 12.87 5.48 -19.71
C TRP A 334 12.62 4.96 -18.31
N GLY A 335 13.56 4.22 -17.71
CA GLY A 335 13.36 3.49 -16.47
C GLY A 335 12.76 4.36 -15.38
N SER A 336 13.36 5.52 -15.05
CA SER A 336 12.86 6.42 -14.01
C SER A 336 11.51 7.11 -14.32
N THR A 337 10.96 6.95 -15.53
CA THR A 337 9.84 7.73 -16.06
C THR A 337 8.49 6.99 -16.08
N LEU A 338 8.47 5.66 -15.88
CA LEU A 338 7.24 4.87 -15.86
C LEU A 338 6.25 5.37 -14.82
N LYS A 339 5.01 5.65 -15.24
CA LYS A 339 3.90 6.00 -14.36
C LYS A 339 2.74 5.03 -14.55
N VAL A 340 1.77 5.09 -13.64
CA VAL A 340 0.56 4.27 -13.73
C VAL A 340 -0.18 4.61 -15.04
N SER A 341 -0.56 3.60 -15.78
CA SER A 341 -1.33 3.77 -17.02
C SER A 341 -2.71 4.39 -16.73
N PRO A 342 -3.25 5.25 -17.61
CA PRO A 342 -4.65 5.66 -17.55
C PRO A 342 -5.61 4.48 -17.47
N THR A 343 -5.26 3.37 -18.12
CA THR A 343 -6.03 2.12 -18.19
C THR A 343 -5.78 1.16 -17.02
N ALA A 344 -5.02 1.57 -16.00
CA ALA A 344 -4.87 0.76 -14.79
C ALA A 344 -6.24 0.47 -14.17
N SER A 345 -6.47 -0.80 -13.86
CA SER A 345 -7.77 -1.32 -13.45
C SER A 345 -7.59 -2.51 -12.53
N LEU A 346 -8.47 -2.61 -11.55
CA LEU A 346 -8.55 -3.70 -10.61
C LEU A 346 -9.30 -4.89 -11.23
N PHE A 347 -10.09 -4.62 -12.26
CA PHE A 347 -11.09 -5.54 -12.82
C PHE A 347 -10.92 -5.83 -14.31
N SER A 348 -9.98 -5.18 -15.01
CA SER A 348 -9.73 -5.43 -16.44
C SER A 348 -9.36 -6.89 -16.73
N ASN A 349 -8.72 -7.54 -15.77
CA ASN A 349 -8.48 -8.97 -15.72
C ASN A 349 -9.22 -9.48 -14.47
N TYR A 350 -10.25 -10.31 -14.61
CA TYR A 350 -11.11 -10.82 -13.52
C TYR A 350 -10.36 -11.69 -12.49
N MET A 351 -9.33 -11.15 -11.84
CA MET A 351 -8.46 -11.87 -10.93
C MET A 351 -9.01 -11.75 -9.51
N PHE A 352 -9.80 -12.77 -9.16
CA PHE A 352 -10.17 -13.21 -7.81
C PHE A 352 -10.51 -12.11 -6.79
N VAL A 353 -11.79 -11.84 -6.60
CA VAL A 353 -12.31 -11.15 -5.43
C VAL A 353 -12.81 -12.20 -4.44
N LYS A 354 -11.92 -12.69 -3.57
CA LYS A 354 -12.35 -13.49 -2.42
C LYS A 354 -12.79 -12.53 -1.33
N ALA A 355 -13.93 -12.81 -0.70
CA ALA A 355 -14.21 -12.24 0.60
C ALA A 355 -13.19 -12.80 1.60
N ALA A 356 -12.53 -11.94 2.37
CA ALA A 356 -11.70 -12.41 3.47
C ALA A 356 -12.59 -13.20 4.45
N GLU A 357 -12.17 -14.41 4.82
CA GLU A 357 -12.83 -15.15 5.89
C GLU A 357 -12.67 -14.35 7.19
N LYS A 358 -13.68 -14.38 8.07
CA LYS A 358 -13.58 -13.71 9.37
C LYS A 358 -12.42 -14.34 10.13
N ASP A 359 -11.34 -13.60 10.34
CA ASP A 359 -10.43 -13.86 11.45
C ASP A 359 -11.27 -13.64 12.73
N GLU A 360 -11.72 -14.75 13.33
CA GLU A 360 -12.48 -14.79 14.59
C GLU A 360 -11.66 -14.31 15.80
#